data_AF-A0A354J8P3-F1
#
_entry.id   AF-A0A354J8P3-F1
#
_cell.length_a   1.000
_cell.length_b   1.000
_cell.length_c   1.000
_cell.angle_alpha   90.00
_cell.angle_beta   90.00
_cell.angle_gamma   90.00
#
_symmetry.space_group_name_H-M   'P 1'
#
loop_
_entity.id
_entity.type
_entity.pdbx_description
1 polymer ?
#
loop_
_entity_poly.entity_id
_entity_poly.type
_entity_poly.pdbx_seq_one_letter_code
_entity_poly.pdbx_strand_id
1 'polypeptide(L)'
;MSLQDMRKLPQLSPHELADSLIELDHNLDRQLEELYTAKEYIQRKVQYIGEYKRLCQNEYRPEDPDYNKIYIFSIDDTDAWSEYIKDQYQSILLYHTEDDRIETGLAVPTSENPPPIWEKDRNASYVSFVLKVGYSNPSKDDFKPHLDNLQSRGFKITNILARYLFSACDDKYYDYYKAFAEVYKEK
;
A
#
# COMPACT_ATOMS: atom_id res chain seq x y z
N MET A 1 -11.91 -2.99 31.40
CA MET A 1 -12.72 -3.30 32.61
C MET A 1 -13.83 -2.26 32.73
N SER A 2 -15.01 -2.60 33.27
CA SER A 2 -16.11 -1.62 33.41
C SER A 2 -16.00 -0.81 34.71
N LEU A 3 -16.66 0.35 34.80
CA LEU A 3 -16.76 1.14 36.04
C LEU A 3 -17.34 0.33 37.22
N GLN A 4 -18.08 -0.75 36.95
CA GLN A 4 -18.67 -1.61 37.98
C GLN A 4 -17.62 -2.52 38.65
N ASP A 5 -16.58 -2.91 37.93
CA ASP A 5 -15.54 -3.79 38.43
C ASP A 5 -14.53 -3.02 39.31
N MET A 6 -14.29 -1.74 39.00
CA MET A 6 -13.50 -0.83 39.85
C MET A 6 -14.09 -0.64 41.26
N ARG A 7 -15.42 -0.79 41.42
CA ARG A 7 -16.09 -0.67 42.72
C ARG A 7 -15.80 -1.83 43.68
N LYS A 8 -15.28 -2.96 43.17
CA LYS A 8 -14.96 -4.15 43.97
C LYS A 8 -13.52 -4.16 44.49
N LEU A 9 -12.64 -3.32 43.93
CA LEU A 9 -11.23 -3.21 44.33
C LEU A 9 -11.01 -2.96 45.83
N PRO A 10 -11.80 -2.10 46.52
CA PRO A 10 -11.62 -1.86 47.96
C PRO A 10 -11.99 -3.06 48.85
N GLN A 11 -12.57 -4.12 48.29
CA GLN A 11 -13.00 -5.32 49.03
C GLN A 11 -11.96 -6.45 48.96
N LEU A 12 -10.87 -6.27 48.20
CA LEU A 12 -9.80 -7.24 48.04
C LEU A 12 -8.77 -7.15 49.17
N SER A 13 -8.07 -8.25 49.46
CA SER A 13 -6.89 -8.20 50.32
C SER A 13 -5.76 -7.39 49.65
N PRO A 14 -4.77 -6.89 50.42
CA PRO A 14 -3.67 -6.11 49.83
C PRO A 14 -2.90 -6.82 48.71
N HIS A 15 -2.74 -8.14 48.79
CA HIS A 15 -2.07 -8.92 47.75
C HIS A 15 -2.92 -9.04 46.49
N GLU A 16 -4.21 -9.41 46.64
CA GLU A 16 -5.15 -9.51 45.53
C GLU A 16 -5.39 -8.15 44.85
N LEU A 17 -5.37 -7.07 45.62
CA LEU A 17 -5.45 -5.71 45.09
C LEU A 17 -4.22 -5.37 44.25
N ALA A 18 -3.01 -5.68 44.73
CA ALA A 18 -1.77 -5.42 43.99
C ALA A 18 -1.74 -6.19 42.66
N ASP A 19 -2.06 -7.48 42.68
CA ASP A 19 -2.12 -8.31 41.47
C ASP A 19 -3.17 -7.79 40.48
N SER A 20 -4.36 -7.45 40.98
CA SER A 20 -5.43 -6.88 40.16
C SER A 20 -4.97 -5.58 39.50
N LEU A 21 -4.35 -4.66 40.26
CA LEU A 21 -3.87 -3.39 39.73
C LEU A 21 -2.77 -3.56 38.67
N ILE A 22 -1.86 -4.53 38.83
CA ILE A 22 -0.86 -4.86 37.81
C ILE A 22 -1.53 -5.39 36.53
N GLU A 23 -2.51 -6.29 36.66
CA GLU A 23 -3.25 -6.80 35.51
C GLU A 23 -4.05 -5.70 34.80
N LEU A 24 -4.63 -4.75 35.56
CA LEU A 24 -5.27 -3.56 34.99
C LEU A 24 -4.29 -2.74 34.15
N ASP A 25 -3.12 -2.46 34.71
CA ASP A 25 -2.09 -1.62 34.08
C ASP A 25 -1.66 -2.24 32.75
N HIS A 26 -1.32 -3.53 32.74
CA HIS A 26 -1.01 -4.26 31.50
C HIS A 26 -2.16 -4.25 30.48
N ASN A 27 -3.42 -4.35 30.93
CA ASN A 27 -4.56 -4.31 30.03
C ASN A 27 -4.81 -2.89 29.47
N LEU A 28 -4.53 -1.85 30.25
CA LEU A 28 -4.57 -0.46 29.78
C LEU A 28 -3.46 -0.21 28.76
N ASP A 29 -2.24 -0.68 29.01
CA ASP A 29 -1.13 -0.57 28.06
C ASP A 29 -1.48 -1.21 26.72
N ARG A 30 -2.01 -2.43 26.73
CA ARG A 30 -2.45 -3.10 25.50
C ARG A 30 -3.54 -2.32 24.75
N GLN A 31 -4.52 -1.75 25.46
CA GLN A 31 -5.55 -0.92 24.82
C GLN A 31 -4.97 0.37 24.24
N LEU A 32 -4.00 0.98 24.91
CA LEU A 32 -3.30 2.14 24.39
C LEU A 32 -2.52 1.79 23.11
N GLU A 33 -1.81 0.65 23.07
CA GLU A 33 -1.11 0.16 21.88
C GLU A 33 -2.05 -0.06 20.69
N GLU A 34 -3.22 -0.68 20.93
CA GLU A 34 -4.27 -0.85 19.91
C GLU A 34 -4.76 0.50 19.36
N LEU A 35 -5.00 1.47 20.24
CA LEU A 35 -5.42 2.82 19.86
C LEU A 35 -4.34 3.59 19.09
N TYR A 36 -3.07 3.46 19.47
CA TYR A 36 -1.96 4.06 18.74
C TYR A 36 -1.85 3.46 17.33
N THR A 37 -1.93 2.15 17.22
CA THR A 37 -1.93 1.43 15.93
C THR A 37 -3.08 1.89 15.04
N ALA A 38 -4.29 1.97 15.58
CA ALA A 38 -5.47 2.45 14.85
C ALA A 38 -5.30 3.91 14.39
N LYS A 39 -4.73 4.78 15.23
CA LYS A 39 -4.45 6.18 14.89
C LYS A 39 -3.44 6.29 13.75
N GLU A 40 -2.35 5.52 13.79
CA GLU A 40 -1.36 5.47 12.72
C GLU A 40 -1.94 4.97 11.40
N TYR A 41 -2.81 3.96 11.45
CA TYR A 41 -3.54 3.47 10.27
C TYR A 41 -4.40 4.57 9.65
N ILE A 42 -5.18 5.29 10.46
CA ILE A 42 -6.03 6.41 9.99
C ILE A 42 -5.16 7.51 9.37
N GLN A 43 -4.08 7.89 10.03
CA GLN A 43 -3.17 8.94 9.53
C GLN A 43 -2.57 8.56 8.18
N ARG A 44 -2.12 7.31 8.00
CA ARG A 44 -1.63 6.79 6.72
C ARG A 44 -2.71 6.83 5.64
N LYS A 45 -3.93 6.38 5.93
CA LYS A 45 -5.05 6.43 4.97
C LYS A 45 -5.39 7.87 4.55
N VAL A 46 -5.36 8.82 5.48
CA VAL A 46 -5.56 10.25 5.16
C VAL A 46 -4.45 10.76 4.23
N GLN A 47 -3.19 10.37 4.46
CA GLN A 47 -2.07 10.73 3.58
C GLN A 47 -2.26 10.15 2.16
N TYR A 48 -2.67 8.89 2.03
CA TYR A 48 -2.90 8.27 0.72
C TYR A 48 -4.05 8.93 -0.05
N ILE A 49 -5.12 9.33 0.63
CA ILE A 49 -6.20 10.12 0.03
C ILE A 49 -5.68 11.51 -0.39
N GLY A 50 -4.79 12.10 0.40
CA GLY A 50 -4.10 13.34 0.04
C GLY A 50 -3.28 13.21 -1.24
N GLU A 51 -2.48 12.14 -1.35
CA GLU A 51 -1.69 11.84 -2.56
C GLU A 51 -2.58 11.60 -3.77
N TYR A 52 -3.66 10.85 -3.63
CA TYR A 52 -4.66 10.68 -4.69
C TYR A 52 -5.20 12.03 -5.18
N LYS A 53 -5.62 12.93 -4.26
CA LYS A 53 -6.10 14.27 -4.62
C LYS A 53 -5.03 15.09 -5.34
N ARG A 54 -3.78 15.02 -4.89
CA ARG A 54 -2.64 15.70 -5.53
C ARG A 54 -2.45 15.21 -6.98
N LEU A 55 -2.49 13.90 -7.18
CA LEU A 55 -2.33 13.28 -8.50
C LEU A 55 -3.49 13.64 -9.43
N CYS A 56 -4.74 13.59 -8.98
CA CYS A 56 -5.90 14.02 -9.78
C CYS A 56 -5.81 15.49 -10.24
N GLN A 57 -5.20 16.37 -9.43
CA GLN A 57 -4.99 17.77 -9.80
C GLN A 57 -3.83 17.98 -10.77
N ASN A 58 -2.87 17.05 -10.81
CA ASN A 58 -1.62 17.17 -11.54
C ASN A 58 -1.21 15.83 -12.18
N GLU A 59 -2.07 15.28 -13.03
CA GLU A 59 -1.78 14.01 -13.67
C GLU A 59 -0.63 14.13 -14.69
N TYR A 60 0.07 13.01 -14.89
CA TYR A 60 1.15 12.85 -15.86
C TYR A 60 2.34 13.79 -15.62
N ARG A 61 2.76 13.94 -14.36
CA ARG A 61 3.94 14.72 -13.97
C ARG A 61 5.18 13.83 -13.87
N PRO A 62 6.37 14.35 -14.22
CA PRO A 62 7.61 13.66 -13.92
C PRO A 62 7.75 13.45 -12.41
N GLU A 63 7.82 12.20 -11.98
CA GLU A 63 7.95 11.81 -10.58
C GLU A 63 8.56 10.41 -10.50
N ASP A 64 9.63 10.29 -9.73
CA ASP A 64 10.31 9.02 -9.51
C ASP A 64 9.57 8.14 -8.48
N PRO A 65 9.54 6.80 -8.67
CA PRO A 65 9.17 5.90 -7.58
C PRO A 65 10.20 6.02 -6.44
N ASP A 66 9.71 5.96 -5.20
CA ASP A 66 10.51 5.94 -3.97
C ASP A 66 11.11 4.55 -3.66
N TYR A 67 11.02 3.62 -4.62
CA TYR A 67 11.57 2.28 -4.58
C TYR A 67 12.36 2.01 -5.85
N ASN A 68 13.38 1.15 -5.72
CA ASN A 68 14.26 0.79 -6.84
C ASN A 68 14.04 -0.63 -7.35
N LYS A 69 13.31 -1.46 -6.59
CA LYS A 69 13.09 -2.88 -6.89
C LYS A 69 11.67 -3.27 -6.53
N ILE A 70 11.12 -4.21 -7.28
CA ILE A 70 9.91 -4.95 -6.91
C ILE A 70 10.28 -6.42 -6.81
N TYR A 71 9.81 -7.07 -5.76
CA TYR A 71 10.01 -8.49 -5.50
C TYR A 71 8.72 -9.26 -5.72
N ILE A 72 8.85 -10.52 -6.13
CA ILE A 72 7.69 -11.38 -6.38
C ILE A 72 6.86 -11.55 -5.10
N PHE A 73 5.54 -11.46 -5.24
CA PHE A 73 4.59 -11.78 -4.19
C PHE A 73 3.90 -13.09 -4.53
N SER A 74 3.88 -14.04 -3.58
CA SER A 74 3.05 -15.24 -3.66
C SER A 74 2.13 -15.30 -2.46
N ILE A 75 0.85 -15.64 -2.70
CA ILE A 75 -0.12 -15.85 -1.62
C ILE A 75 0.27 -17.03 -0.72
N ASP A 76 1.00 -17.99 -1.29
CA ASP A 76 1.45 -19.19 -0.58
C ASP A 76 2.71 -18.94 0.27
N ASP A 77 3.36 -17.78 0.12
CA ASP A 77 4.48 -17.34 0.95
C ASP A 77 3.95 -16.62 2.18
N THR A 78 4.06 -17.27 3.35
CA THR A 78 3.52 -16.77 4.62
C THR A 78 4.17 -15.45 5.05
N ASP A 79 5.45 -15.24 4.76
CA ASP A 79 6.16 -14.01 5.10
C ASP A 79 5.71 -12.86 4.20
N ALA A 80 5.56 -13.13 2.90
CA ALA A 80 5.00 -12.18 1.96
C ALA A 80 3.55 -11.80 2.29
N TRP A 81 2.72 -12.78 2.69
CA TRP A 81 1.35 -12.54 3.12
C TRP A 81 1.28 -11.69 4.38
N SER A 82 2.16 -11.97 5.35
CA SER A 82 2.27 -11.21 6.59
C SER A 82 2.59 -9.74 6.31
N GLU A 83 3.57 -9.46 5.46
CA GLU A 83 3.90 -8.07 5.06
C GLU A 83 2.77 -7.40 4.28
N TYR A 84 2.10 -8.13 3.37
CA TYR A 84 0.94 -7.60 2.65
C TYR A 84 -0.23 -7.22 3.58
N ILE A 85 -0.52 -8.03 4.61
CA ILE A 85 -1.56 -7.70 5.61
C ILE A 85 -1.13 -6.49 6.45
N LYS A 86 0.14 -6.45 6.88
CA LYS A 86 0.67 -5.40 7.75
C LYS A 86 0.68 -4.04 7.05
N ASP A 87 1.11 -3.99 5.80
CA ASP A 87 1.22 -2.76 5.03
C ASP A 87 0.94 -2.98 3.54
N GLN A 88 -0.34 -2.90 3.18
CA GLN A 88 -0.80 -2.97 1.79
C GLN A 88 -0.15 -1.92 0.87
N TYR A 89 0.41 -0.83 1.42
CA TYR A 89 1.12 0.18 0.63
C TYR A 89 2.40 -0.35 -0.01
N GLN A 90 2.95 -1.46 0.49
CA GLN A 90 4.08 -2.14 -0.14
C GLN A 90 3.66 -2.88 -1.42
N SER A 91 2.37 -3.12 -1.62
CA SER A 91 1.84 -3.82 -2.79
C SER A 91 1.93 -2.96 -4.05
N ILE A 92 2.56 -3.52 -5.07
CA ILE A 92 2.72 -2.92 -6.39
C ILE A 92 2.08 -3.86 -7.42
N LEU A 93 1.19 -3.31 -8.25
CA LEU A 93 0.83 -3.93 -9.52
C LEU A 93 1.89 -3.53 -10.56
N LEU A 94 2.44 -4.51 -11.25
CA LEU A 94 3.41 -4.32 -12.31
C LEU A 94 2.80 -4.77 -13.63
N TYR A 95 2.65 -3.86 -14.57
CA TYR A 95 2.21 -4.16 -15.92
C TYR A 95 3.38 -4.04 -16.89
N HIS A 96 3.79 -5.18 -17.44
CA HIS A 96 4.76 -5.29 -18.51
C HIS A 96 4.05 -5.07 -19.85
N THR A 97 4.33 -3.96 -20.52
CA THR A 97 3.60 -3.57 -21.74
C THR A 97 4.00 -4.40 -22.96
N GLU A 98 5.26 -4.85 -23.03
CA GLU A 98 5.77 -5.64 -24.15
C GLU A 98 5.18 -7.05 -24.18
N ASP A 99 5.07 -7.70 -23.01
CA ASP A 99 4.52 -9.06 -22.86
C ASP A 99 3.03 -9.09 -22.51
N ASP A 100 2.43 -7.91 -22.35
CA ASP A 100 1.03 -7.73 -21.96
C ASP A 100 0.66 -8.55 -20.72
N ARG A 101 1.50 -8.46 -19.68
CA ARG A 101 1.43 -9.27 -18.44
C ARG A 101 1.30 -8.37 -17.22
N ILE A 102 0.34 -8.68 -16.35
CA ILE A 102 0.16 -8.02 -15.05
C ILE A 102 0.59 -8.97 -13.95
N GLU A 103 1.46 -8.50 -13.06
CA GLU A 103 1.93 -9.22 -11.88
C GLU A 103 1.73 -8.37 -10.62
N THR A 104 1.67 -9.03 -9.48
CA THR A 104 1.67 -8.37 -8.17
C THR A 104 3.00 -8.63 -7.49
N GLY A 105 3.59 -7.58 -6.93
CA GLY A 105 4.83 -7.66 -6.18
C GLY A 105 4.85 -6.74 -4.98
N LEU A 106 5.97 -6.75 -4.25
CA LEU A 106 6.21 -5.91 -3.10
C LEU A 106 7.42 -4.99 -3.33
N ALA A 107 7.36 -3.76 -2.82
CA ALA A 107 8.49 -2.82 -2.85
C ALA A 107 9.61 -3.19 -1.85
N VAL A 108 9.36 -4.16 -0.96
CA VAL A 108 10.29 -4.69 0.02
C VAL A 108 10.52 -6.19 -0.18
N PRO A 109 11.74 -6.70 0.04
CA PRO A 109 12.00 -8.13 -0.05
C PRO A 109 11.40 -8.88 1.14
N THR A 110 10.85 -10.06 0.90
CA THR A 110 10.24 -10.93 1.93
C THR A 110 11.18 -12.02 2.43
N SER A 111 12.30 -12.24 1.72
CA SER A 111 13.32 -13.23 2.05
C SER A 111 14.72 -12.63 1.91
N GLU A 112 15.74 -13.41 2.24
CA GLU A 112 17.14 -12.99 2.11
C GLU A 112 17.54 -13.00 0.62
N ASN A 113 17.72 -11.82 0.03
CA ASN A 113 18.15 -11.58 -1.36
C ASN A 113 17.30 -12.25 -2.47
N PRO A 114 15.96 -12.12 -2.48
CA PRO A 114 15.14 -12.61 -3.59
C PRO A 114 15.47 -11.86 -4.89
N PRO A 115 15.43 -12.55 -6.04
CA PRO A 115 15.55 -11.88 -7.32
C PRO A 115 14.38 -10.91 -7.53
N PRO A 116 14.63 -9.66 -7.97
CA PRO A 116 13.57 -8.73 -8.27
C PRO A 116 12.85 -9.11 -9.58
N ILE A 117 11.54 -8.86 -9.65
CA ILE A 117 10.75 -8.95 -10.90
C ILE A 117 10.83 -7.65 -11.72
N TRP A 118 11.26 -6.56 -11.08
CA TRP A 118 11.60 -5.30 -11.74
C TRP A 118 12.68 -4.56 -10.97
N GLU A 119 13.57 -3.89 -11.68
CA GLU A 119 14.59 -3.00 -11.13
C GLU A 119 14.60 -1.69 -11.91
N LYS A 120 14.75 -0.58 -11.19
CA LYS A 120 14.70 0.77 -11.74
C LYS A 120 15.76 0.99 -12.81
N ASP A 121 15.33 1.26 -14.03
CA ASP A 121 16.24 1.71 -15.08
C ASP A 121 16.67 3.17 -14.81
N ARG A 122 17.98 3.39 -14.78
CA ARG A 122 18.60 4.70 -14.59
C ARG A 122 18.48 5.61 -15.81
N ASN A 123 18.20 5.05 -16.98
CA ASN A 123 18.04 5.79 -18.22
C ASN A 123 16.57 6.13 -18.51
N ALA A 124 15.64 5.51 -17.80
CA ALA A 124 14.23 5.82 -17.89
C ALA A 124 13.89 7.11 -17.14
N SER A 125 12.86 7.81 -17.63
CA SER A 125 12.13 8.79 -16.84
C SER A 125 10.83 8.17 -16.35
N TYR A 126 10.25 8.74 -15.30
CA TYR A 126 9.01 8.22 -14.72
C TYR A 126 7.95 9.31 -14.72
N VAL A 127 6.73 8.93 -15.08
CA VAL A 127 5.57 9.83 -15.11
C VAL A 127 4.49 9.27 -14.21
N SER A 128 4.06 10.05 -13.22
CA SER A 128 3.04 9.63 -12.24
C SER A 128 1.61 10.01 -12.64
N PHE A 129 0.66 9.16 -12.28
CA PHE A 129 -0.78 9.37 -12.48
C PHE A 129 -1.59 8.50 -11.52
N VAL A 130 -2.90 8.75 -11.45
CA VAL A 130 -3.83 7.86 -10.74
C VAL A 130 -4.23 6.72 -11.66
N LEU A 131 -4.05 5.49 -11.20
CA LEU A 131 -4.66 4.33 -11.84
C LEU A 131 -5.87 3.89 -11.01
N LYS A 132 -7.00 3.74 -11.68
CA LYS A 132 -8.26 3.25 -11.11
C LYS A 132 -8.53 1.86 -11.67
N VAL A 133 -8.68 0.89 -10.77
CA VAL A 133 -8.83 -0.53 -11.13
C VAL A 133 -10.12 -1.08 -10.54
N GLY A 134 -10.82 -1.94 -11.29
CA GLY A 134 -11.95 -2.70 -10.75
C GLY A 134 -11.53 -3.55 -9.55
N TYR A 135 -12.30 -3.50 -8.45
CA TYR A 135 -11.91 -4.10 -7.17
C TYR A 135 -11.39 -5.53 -7.29
N SER A 136 -10.14 -5.75 -6.86
CA SER A 136 -9.43 -7.05 -6.88
C SER A 136 -9.35 -7.73 -8.26
N ASN A 137 -9.54 -7.01 -9.35
CA ASN A 137 -9.48 -7.58 -10.70
C ASN A 137 -8.79 -6.63 -11.69
N PRO A 138 -7.45 -6.46 -11.57
CA PRO A 138 -6.69 -5.65 -12.51
C PRO A 138 -6.77 -6.24 -13.92
N SER A 139 -7.09 -5.37 -14.87
CA SER A 139 -7.19 -5.71 -16.28
C SER A 139 -6.37 -4.74 -17.13
N LYS A 140 -6.02 -5.17 -18.33
CA LYS A 140 -5.26 -4.35 -19.29
C LYS A 140 -6.04 -3.11 -19.71
N ASP A 141 -7.37 -3.20 -19.71
CA ASP A 141 -8.26 -2.11 -20.04
C ASP A 141 -8.16 -0.95 -19.03
N ASP A 142 -7.77 -1.23 -17.78
CA ASP A 142 -7.52 -0.19 -16.78
C ASP A 142 -6.28 0.66 -17.13
N PHE A 143 -5.26 0.07 -17.77
CA PHE A 143 -4.01 0.74 -18.13
C PHE A 143 -4.07 1.43 -19.50
N LYS A 144 -4.91 0.93 -20.41
CA LYS A 144 -4.97 1.35 -21.81
C LYS A 144 -5.16 2.87 -22.00
N PRO A 145 -6.08 3.56 -21.30
CA PRO A 145 -6.22 5.02 -21.45
C PRO A 145 -4.94 5.80 -21.11
N HIS A 146 -4.17 5.30 -20.14
CA HIS A 146 -2.91 5.93 -19.73
C HIS A 146 -1.79 5.66 -20.74
N LEU A 147 -1.72 4.44 -21.29
CA LEU A 147 -0.81 4.11 -22.38
C LEU A 147 -1.07 4.97 -23.61
N ASP A 148 -2.32 5.02 -24.06
CA ASP A 148 -2.71 5.80 -25.24
C ASP A 148 -2.37 7.29 -25.06
N ASN A 149 -2.60 7.83 -23.86
CA ASN A 149 -2.25 9.22 -23.54
C ASN A 149 -0.73 9.45 -23.61
N LEU A 150 0.08 8.60 -22.98
CA LEU A 150 1.53 8.77 -22.94
C LEU A 150 2.17 8.55 -24.32
N GLN A 151 1.71 7.55 -25.07
CA GLN A 151 2.16 7.29 -26.44
C GLN A 151 1.84 8.48 -27.36
N SER A 152 0.65 9.09 -27.22
CA SER A 152 0.29 10.30 -27.99
C SER A 152 1.22 11.50 -27.73
N ARG A 153 1.97 11.49 -26.63
CA ARG A 153 2.99 12.50 -26.28
C ARG A 153 4.40 12.12 -26.78
N GLY A 154 4.55 11.02 -27.52
CA GLY A 154 5.82 10.55 -28.08
C GLY A 154 6.69 9.76 -27.11
N PHE A 155 6.10 9.17 -26.07
CA PHE A 155 6.82 8.29 -25.15
C PHE A 155 6.69 6.83 -25.57
N LYS A 156 7.82 6.10 -25.56
CA LYS A 156 7.82 4.64 -25.46
C LYS A 156 7.63 4.26 -23.99
N ILE A 157 6.71 3.33 -23.70
CA ILE A 157 6.43 2.82 -22.36
C ILE A 157 6.70 1.32 -22.33
N THR A 158 7.47 0.87 -21.34
CA THR A 158 7.89 -0.54 -21.13
C THR A 158 7.18 -1.17 -19.94
N ASN A 159 7.01 -0.40 -18.86
CA ASN A 159 6.43 -0.86 -17.61
C ASN A 159 5.51 0.21 -17.01
N ILE A 160 4.41 -0.20 -16.39
CA ILE A 160 3.63 0.63 -15.47
C ILE A 160 3.66 -0.01 -14.09
N LEU A 161 4.08 0.76 -13.09
CA LEU A 161 4.17 0.34 -11.70
C LEU A 161 3.10 1.08 -10.91
N ALA A 162 2.18 0.37 -10.27
CA ALA A 162 1.07 0.99 -9.55
C ALA A 162 1.06 0.56 -8.09
N ARG A 163 1.41 1.51 -7.21
CA ARG A 163 1.38 1.31 -5.75
C ARG A 163 -0.01 1.51 -5.21
N TYR A 164 -0.49 0.56 -4.41
CA TYR A 164 -1.81 0.64 -3.79
C TYR A 164 -1.91 1.83 -2.82
N LEU A 165 -3.01 2.58 -2.92
CA LEU A 165 -3.32 3.67 -1.98
C LEU A 165 -4.48 3.27 -1.06
N PHE A 166 -5.64 3.00 -1.65
CA PHE A 166 -6.85 2.62 -0.92
C PHE A 166 -7.91 2.05 -1.86
N SER A 167 -8.88 1.37 -1.26
CA SER A 167 -10.11 0.94 -1.92
C SER A 167 -11.24 1.84 -1.46
N ALA A 168 -12.09 2.29 -2.37
CA ALA A 168 -13.28 3.06 -2.04
C ALA A 168 -14.44 2.71 -2.97
N CYS A 169 -15.66 2.91 -2.46
CA CYS A 169 -16.88 2.79 -3.24
C CYS A 169 -17.34 4.20 -3.61
N ASP A 170 -17.24 4.55 -4.89
CA ASP A 170 -17.98 5.69 -5.45
C ASP A 170 -19.34 5.16 -5.95
N ASP A 171 -19.41 4.71 -7.21
CA ASP A 171 -20.58 4.02 -7.78
C ASP A 171 -20.44 2.49 -7.77
N LYS A 172 -19.18 2.03 -7.79
CA LYS A 172 -18.74 0.65 -7.67
C LYS A 172 -17.50 0.63 -6.79
N TYR A 173 -17.14 -0.53 -6.27
CA TYR A 173 -15.88 -0.71 -5.57
C TYR A 173 -14.71 -0.63 -6.55
N TYR A 174 -13.76 0.25 -6.25
CA TYR A 174 -12.53 0.42 -7.01
C TYR A 174 -11.32 0.41 -6.08
N ASP A 175 -10.21 -0.06 -6.62
CA ASP A 175 -8.89 0.09 -6.03
C ASP A 175 -8.17 1.25 -6.72
N TYR A 176 -7.65 2.17 -5.91
CA TYR A 176 -6.95 3.36 -6.35
C TYR A 176 -5.46 3.21 -6.09
N TYR A 177 -4.67 3.50 -7.13
CA TYR A 177 -3.23 3.34 -7.11
C TYR A 177 -2.53 4.64 -7.53
N LYS A 178 -1.35 4.87 -6.97
CA LYS A 178 -0.36 5.80 -7.50
C LYS A 178 0.47 5.03 -8.52
N ALA A 179 0.27 5.33 -9.80
CA ALA A 179 0.98 4.69 -10.88
C ALA A 179 2.15 5.54 -11.37
N PHE A 180 3.17 4.85 -11.88
CA PHE A 180 4.35 5.39 -12.55
C PHE A 180 4.51 4.65 -13.87
N ALA A 181 4.53 5.38 -14.98
CA ALA A 181 4.95 4.82 -16.26
C ALA A 181 6.46 5.02 -16.43
N GLU A 182 7.17 3.94 -16.72
CA GLU A 182 8.56 3.97 -17.18
C GLU A 182 8.57 4.42 -18.64
N VAL A 183 9.06 5.64 -18.89
CA VAL A 183 9.01 6.30 -20.21
C VAL A 183 10.39 6.58 -20.77
N TYR A 184 10.51 6.37 -22.08
CA TYR A 184 11.67 6.72 -22.89
C TYR A 184 11.21 7.67 -24.00
N LYS A 185 11.98 8.73 -24.25
CA LYS A 185 11.73 9.57 -25.42
C LYS A 185 12.14 8.80 -26.68
N GLU A 186 11.22 8.64 -27.61
CA GLU A 186 11.60 8.20 -28.95
C GLU A 186 12.52 9.26 -29.58
N LYS A 187 13.63 8.82 -30.17
CA LYS A 187 14.60 9.69 -30.82
C LYS A 187 14.13 10.08 -32.21
#